data_AF-A0A9W9IRW7-F1
#
_entry.id   AF-A0A9W9IRW7-F1
#
_cell.length_a   1.000
_cell.length_b   1.000
_cell.length_c   1.000
_cell.angle_alpha   90.00
_cell.angle_beta   90.00
_cell.angle_gamma   90.00
#
_symmetry.space_group_name_H-M   'P 1'
#
loop_
_entity.id
_entity.type
_entity.pdbx_description
1 polymer ?
#
loop_
_entity_poly.entity_id
_entity_poly.type
_entity_poly.pdbx_seq_one_letter_code
_entity_poly.pdbx_strand_id
1 'polypeptide(L)'
;MFDGIPSVIQGPIYAGTGMIYEWTATQYGTARYHSHIGLQAWQGLFGGIIINGRAAQNYDEDLGVLSLNDWDNKTMRELYDYVQHYGPVKMDTGILNGTNV
;
A
#
# COMPACT_ATOMS: atom_id res chain seq x y z
N MET A 1 -12.68 10.25 12.82
CA MET A 1 -12.36 8.94 12.22
C MET A 1 -11.24 9.18 11.22
N PHE A 2 -10.09 8.53 11.40
CA PHE A 2 -8.85 8.77 10.61
C PHE A 2 -8.56 7.58 9.68
N ASP A 3 -9.53 7.26 8.82
CA ASP A 3 -9.52 6.05 7.96
C ASP A 3 -8.86 6.27 6.58
N GLY A 4 -8.46 7.49 6.23
CA GLY A 4 -7.70 7.76 5.02
C GLY A 4 -8.45 7.74 3.69
N ILE A 5 -9.80 7.72 3.65
CA ILE A 5 -10.57 7.54 2.40
C ILE A 5 -11.11 8.88 1.85
N PRO A 6 -10.49 9.48 0.81
CA PRO A 6 -10.99 10.71 0.20
C PRO A 6 -12.39 10.50 -0.38
N SER A 7 -13.21 11.55 -0.32
CA SER A 7 -14.61 11.56 -0.77
C SER A 7 -15.59 10.72 0.07
N VAL A 8 -15.12 10.03 1.12
CA VAL A 8 -15.97 9.33 2.09
C VAL A 8 -15.88 9.98 3.46
N ILE A 9 -14.67 10.02 4.04
CA ILE A 9 -14.46 10.50 5.41
C ILE A 9 -13.56 11.74 5.50
N GLN A 10 -12.93 12.13 4.39
CA GLN A 10 -12.07 13.31 4.32
C GLN A 10 -11.98 13.88 2.89
N GLY A 11 -11.48 15.11 2.77
CA GLY A 11 -11.00 15.65 1.50
C GLY A 11 -9.60 15.10 1.14
N PRO A 12 -9.17 15.24 -0.14
CA PRO A 12 -7.81 14.93 -0.54
C PRO A 12 -6.81 15.91 0.10
N ILE A 13 -5.61 15.43 0.39
CA ILE A 13 -4.49 16.26 0.86
C ILE A 13 -3.83 16.87 -0.37
N TYR A 14 -3.83 18.20 -0.48
CA TYR A 14 -3.27 18.90 -1.62
C TYR A 14 -1.74 18.95 -1.57
N ALA A 15 -1.11 19.09 -2.72
CA ALA A 15 0.34 19.25 -2.80
C ALA A 15 0.81 20.46 -1.97
N GLY A 16 1.86 20.27 -1.18
CA GLY A 16 2.40 21.30 -0.28
C GLY A 16 1.65 21.46 1.04
N THR A 17 0.61 20.67 1.30
CA THR A 17 -0.08 20.64 2.60
C THR A 17 0.15 19.30 3.32
N GLY A 18 -0.31 19.22 4.57
CA GLY A 18 -0.18 18.02 5.39
C GLY A 18 -1.41 17.77 6.25
N MET A 19 -1.60 16.52 6.63
CA MET A 19 -2.63 16.08 7.56
C MET A 19 -2.01 15.07 8.53
N ILE A 20 -2.36 15.18 9.81
CA ILE A 20 -1.94 14.23 10.84
C ILE A 20 -3.05 13.20 11.00
N TYR A 21 -2.70 11.92 10.84
CA TYR A 21 -3.57 10.80 11.16
C TYR A 21 -3.24 10.32 12.57
N GLU A 22 -4.21 10.43 13.46
CA GLU A 22 -4.08 9.95 14.84
C GLU A 22 -5.01 8.76 15.07
N TRP A 23 -4.45 7.62 15.43
CA TRP A 23 -5.19 6.38 15.65
C TRP A 23 -4.56 5.58 16.77
N THR A 24 -5.37 4.79 17.47
CA THR A 24 -4.90 3.91 18.55
C THR A 24 -4.72 2.50 18.01
N ALA A 25 -3.54 1.92 18.22
CA ALA A 25 -3.26 0.52 17.93
C ALA A 25 -4.01 -0.40 18.90
N THR A 26 -5.24 -0.77 18.58
CA THR A 26 -6.07 -1.71 19.38
C THR A 26 -5.90 -3.18 18.97
N GLN A 27 -5.15 -3.42 17.89
CA GLN A 27 -4.81 -4.75 17.36
C GLN A 27 -3.29 -4.85 17.19
N TYR A 28 -2.75 -6.07 17.18
CA TYR A 28 -1.33 -6.35 16.95
C TYR A 28 -1.14 -7.29 15.77
N GLY A 29 0.04 -7.26 15.15
CA GLY A 29 0.41 -8.04 13.97
C GLY A 29 0.94 -7.16 12.84
N THR A 30 0.88 -7.69 11.63
CA THR A 30 1.38 -7.04 10.41
C THR A 30 0.21 -6.58 9.55
N ALA A 31 0.25 -5.32 9.14
CA ALA A 31 -0.70 -4.69 8.23
C ALA A 31 0.05 -3.82 7.21
N ARG A 32 -0.69 -3.01 6.45
CA ARG A 32 -0.14 -2.07 5.47
C ARG A 32 -0.91 -0.76 5.50
N TYR A 33 -0.21 0.36 5.27
CA TYR A 33 -0.85 1.61 4.86
C TYR A 33 -0.65 1.78 3.36
N HIS A 34 -1.61 2.43 2.69
CA HIS A 34 -1.47 2.83 1.30
C HIS A 34 -2.36 4.04 0.98
N SER A 35 -2.05 4.71 -0.11
CA SER A 35 -2.92 5.78 -0.62
C SER A 35 -4.28 5.22 -1.04
N HIS A 36 -5.35 5.95 -0.72
CA HIS A 36 -6.72 5.65 -1.14
C HIS A 36 -7.22 6.57 -2.26
N ILE A 37 -6.32 7.33 -2.91
CA ILE A 37 -6.68 8.23 -4.01
C ILE A 37 -6.25 7.65 -5.37
N GLY A 38 -7.23 7.41 -6.25
CA GLY A 38 -7.00 6.88 -7.59
C GLY A 38 -6.16 5.59 -7.56
N LEU A 39 -5.07 5.56 -8.34
CA LEU A 39 -4.19 4.40 -8.49
C LEU A 39 -2.89 4.51 -7.67
N GLN A 40 -2.78 5.52 -6.80
CA GLN A 40 -1.51 5.87 -6.17
C GLN A 40 -0.88 4.73 -5.36
N ALA A 41 -1.68 3.89 -4.70
CA ALA A 41 -1.18 2.71 -3.98
C ALA A 41 -0.31 1.82 -4.88
N TRP A 42 -0.76 1.56 -6.11
CA TRP A 42 -0.05 0.75 -7.10
C TRP A 42 0.99 1.52 -7.90
N GLN A 43 1.15 2.83 -7.65
CA GLN A 43 2.30 3.61 -8.10
C GLN A 43 3.42 3.65 -7.05
N GLY A 44 3.31 2.82 -6.00
CA GLY A 44 4.33 2.69 -4.95
C GLY A 44 4.03 3.46 -3.66
N LEU A 45 2.87 4.14 -3.54
CA LEU A 45 2.49 4.86 -2.31
C LEU A 45 1.85 3.91 -1.29
N PHE A 46 2.67 3.02 -0.73
CA PHE A 46 2.31 2.10 0.34
C PHE A 46 3.50 1.80 1.27
N GLY A 47 3.22 1.18 2.40
CA GLY A 47 4.24 0.66 3.30
C GLY A 47 3.66 -0.29 4.34
N GLY A 48 4.55 -1.00 5.05
CA GLY A 48 4.17 -1.92 6.12
C GLY A 48 3.82 -1.20 7.41
N ILE A 49 2.89 -1.79 8.19
CA ILE A 49 2.64 -1.46 9.58
C ILE A 49 2.95 -2.71 10.41
N ILE A 50 3.81 -2.58 11.40
CA ILE A 50 4.03 -3.62 12.41
C ILE A 50 3.59 -3.06 13.75
N ILE A 51 2.66 -3.76 14.40
CA ILE A 51 2.27 -3.50 15.78
C ILE A 51 2.66 -4.72 16.61
N ASN A 52 3.67 -4.57 17.45
CA ASN A 52 4.18 -5.67 18.27
C ASN A 52 3.13 -6.15 19.29
N GLY A 53 3.05 -7.46 19.48
CA GLY A 53 2.12 -8.09 20.40
C GLY A 53 2.45 -9.56 20.59
N ARG A 54 1.48 -10.35 21.08
CA ARG A 54 1.68 -11.78 21.33
C ARG A 54 1.75 -12.55 20.01
N ALA A 55 2.73 -13.43 19.88
CA ALA A 55 2.77 -14.43 18.82
C ALA A 55 2.20 -15.77 19.32
N ALA A 56 1.67 -16.58 18.41
CA ALA A 56 1.17 -17.93 18.73
C ALA A 56 2.31 -18.95 18.92
N GLN A 57 3.51 -18.64 18.43
CA GLN A 57 4.70 -19.47 18.47
C GLN A 57 5.93 -18.61 18.73
N ASN A 58 6.96 -19.22 19.31
CA ASN A 58 8.25 -18.57 19.49
C ASN A 58 8.99 -18.50 18.14
N TYR A 59 9.76 -17.44 17.97
CA TYR A 59 10.71 -17.25 16.88
C TYR A 59 11.92 -16.51 17.45
N ASP A 60 13.09 -16.68 16.82
CA ASP A 60 14.33 -16.04 17.30
C ASP A 60 14.44 -14.59 16.80
N GLU A 61 14.03 -14.34 15.56
CA GLU A 61 14.18 -13.05 14.88
C GLU A 61 12.92 -12.66 14.10
N ASP A 62 12.56 -11.37 14.16
CA ASP A 62 11.54 -10.77 13.29
C ASP A 62 12.24 -10.09 12.09
N LEU A 63 12.06 -10.66 10.89
CA LEU A 63 12.63 -10.11 9.64
C LEU A 63 11.79 -8.96 9.05
N GLY A 64 10.67 -8.62 9.70
CA GLY A 64 9.78 -7.54 9.29
C GLY A 64 8.86 -7.90 8.12
N VAL A 65 8.44 -6.89 7.38
CA VAL A 65 7.47 -7.04 6.29
C VAL A 65 8.16 -7.51 5.02
N LEU A 66 7.69 -8.64 4.47
CA LEU A 66 7.96 -9.04 3.09
C LEU A 66 6.82 -8.60 2.18
N SER A 67 7.07 -7.58 1.35
CA SER A 67 6.08 -7.14 0.36
C SER A 67 6.22 -7.93 -0.94
N LEU A 68 5.09 -8.37 -1.49
CA LEU A 68 4.98 -9.05 -2.79
C LEU A 68 4.13 -8.18 -3.70
N ASN A 69 4.65 -7.75 -4.85
CA ASN A 69 3.88 -6.97 -5.82
C ASN A 69 4.13 -7.50 -7.23
N ASP A 70 3.13 -7.40 -8.10
CA ASP A 70 3.36 -7.34 -9.53
C ASP A 70 3.98 -5.99 -9.91
N TRP A 71 4.65 -5.93 -11.06
CA TRP A 71 5.37 -4.73 -11.48
C TRP A 71 5.46 -4.63 -13.00
N ASP A 72 5.39 -3.40 -13.50
CA ASP A 72 5.49 -3.08 -14.92
C ASP A 72 6.38 -1.86 -15.11
N ASN A 73 6.99 -1.74 -16.28
CA ASN A 73 7.79 -0.57 -16.63
C ASN A 73 6.91 0.66 -16.90
N LYS A 74 5.65 0.45 -17.28
CA LYS A 74 4.63 1.50 -17.38
C LYS A 74 4.00 1.72 -16.01
N THR A 75 3.73 2.98 -15.71
CA THR A 75 2.96 3.32 -14.52
C THR A 75 1.50 2.87 -14.67
N MET A 76 0.83 2.60 -13.54
CA MET A 76 -0.60 2.30 -13.56
C MET A 76 -1.45 3.41 -14.18
N ARG A 77 -0.98 4.66 -14.15
CA ARG A 77 -1.64 5.79 -14.82
C ARG A 77 -1.57 5.66 -16.35
N GLU A 78 -0.45 5.20 -16.89
CA GLU A 78 -0.30 4.97 -18.34
C GLU A 78 -1.12 3.77 -18.82
N LEU A 79 -1.30 2.76 -17.96
CA LEU A 79 -2.11 1.58 -18.26
C LEU A 79 -3.62 1.81 -18.07
N TYR A 80 -4.01 2.85 -17.33
CA TYR A 80 -5.39 3.03 -16.86
C TYR A 80 -6.43 3.01 -17.96
N ASP A 81 -6.29 3.88 -18.97
CA ASP A 81 -7.27 4.00 -20.05
C ASP A 81 -7.42 2.69 -20.82
N TYR A 82 -6.32 1.99 -21.09
CA TYR A 82 -6.36 0.70 -21.76
C TYR A 82 -7.13 -0.33 -20.91
N VAL A 83 -6.80 -0.45 -19.63
CA VAL A 83 -7.41 -1.44 -18.73
C VAL A 83 -8.92 -1.20 -18.55
N GLN A 84 -9.35 0.07 -18.51
CA GLN A 84 -10.77 0.43 -18.44
C GLN A 84 -11.56 -0.02 -19.68
N HIS A 85 -10.95 -0.01 -20.86
CA HIS A 85 -11.63 -0.34 -22.12
C HIS A 85 -11.51 -1.83 -22.52
N TYR A 86 -10.36 -2.45 -22.23
CA TYR A 86 -9.99 -3.76 -22.76
C TYR A 86 -9.79 -4.83 -21.68
N GLY A 87 -9.83 -4.46 -20.40
CA GLY A 87 -9.67 -5.36 -19.26
C GLY A 87 -8.23 -5.50 -18.75
N PRO A 88 -7.99 -6.42 -17.80
CA PRO A 88 -6.70 -6.55 -17.13
C PRO A 88 -5.56 -6.87 -18.09
N VAL A 89 -4.41 -6.23 -17.84
CA VAL A 89 -3.16 -6.54 -18.53
C VAL A 89 -2.33 -7.51 -17.69
N LYS A 90 -1.53 -8.34 -18.36
CA LYS A 90 -0.47 -9.09 -17.70
C LYS A 90 0.68 -8.13 -17.40
N MET A 91 1.11 -8.05 -16.15
CA MET A 91 2.25 -7.26 -15.72
C MET A 91 3.57 -7.94 -16.16
N ASP A 92 4.57 -7.13 -16.49
CA ASP A 92 5.88 -7.60 -17.00
C ASP A 92 6.60 -8.54 -16.00
N THR A 93 6.57 -8.22 -14.71
CA THR A 93 7.33 -8.95 -13.68
C THR A 93 6.66 -8.86 -12.31
N GLY A 94 7.31 -9.41 -11.28
CA GLY A 94 6.98 -9.16 -9.88
C GLY A 94 8.20 -8.67 -9.11
N ILE A 95 7.99 -8.10 -7.94
CA ILE A 95 9.05 -7.63 -7.04
C ILE A 95 8.86 -8.18 -5.63
N LEU A 96 9.96 -8.62 -5.03
CA LEU A 96 10.09 -9.01 -3.63
C LEU A 96 10.75 -7.86 -2.88
N ASN A 97 10.02 -7.25 -1.96
CA ASN A 97 10.46 -6.12 -1.14
C ASN A 97 11.12 -4.97 -1.95
N GLY A 98 10.55 -4.66 -3.12
CA GLY A 98 11.05 -3.57 -3.99
C GLY A 98 12.07 -4.00 -5.05
N THR A 99 12.45 -5.28 -5.12
CA THR A 99 13.53 -5.74 -6.02
C THR A 99 13.14 -6.99 -6.79
N ASN A 100 13.78 -7.21 -7.94
CA ASN A 100 13.80 -8.47 -8.66
C ASN A 100 15.13 -8.59 -9.44
N VAL A 101 15.57 -9.82 -9.75
CA VAL A 101 16.83 -10.12 -10.48
C VAL A 101 16.59 -10.37 -11.96
#